data_AF-A0A257DEQ8-F1
#
_entry.id   AF-A0A257DEQ8-F1
#
_cell.length_a   1.000
_cell.length_b   1.000
_cell.length_c   1.000
_cell.angle_alpha   90.00
_cell.angle_beta   90.00
_cell.angle_gamma   90.00
#
_symmetry.space_group_name_H-M   'P 1'
#
loop_
_entity.id
_entity.type
_entity.pdbx_description
1 polymer ?
#
loop_
_entity_poly.entity_id
_entity_poly.type
_entity_poly.pdbx_seq_one_letter_code
_entity_poly.pdbx_strand_id
1 'polypeptide(L)'
;MFYAPAWSRFLQKKLGRRAWRLTQTRFGGRPGWIVQQIVKLSAPELFAEGPVCIVDSDLLFIREFDVSDLLPASGTRVLMRLEPQKESAKHQNYMRKSRELLKLAPNGEDHHFMAYPAIWYMNWVRQLRDELERRHGKPWQQVLYDSGFFSEYLLYGVYLDEVLRPPSLEQRKTPLHVGVWDREGFDRFMRSPRQILDSYPAGKAPLTLVVQSNIGMGPQSYADTIEAALLTPPTDTDEPRNAPPSGYATATKTS
;
A
#
# COMPACT_ATOMS: atom_id res chain seq x y z
N MET A 1 -23.19 -9.50 -2.23
CA MET A 1 -22.47 -9.44 -3.52
C MET A 1 -22.85 -8.15 -4.25
N PHE A 2 -21.92 -7.22 -4.46
CA PHE A 2 -22.14 -5.98 -5.21
C PHE A 2 -22.21 -6.28 -6.70
N TYR A 3 -23.36 -6.77 -7.17
CA TYR A 3 -23.60 -6.78 -8.60
C TYR A 3 -23.95 -5.37 -9.04
N ALA A 4 -23.13 -4.84 -9.94
CA ALA A 4 -23.55 -3.73 -10.77
C ALA A 4 -24.83 -4.19 -11.51
N PRO A 5 -25.97 -3.49 -11.37
CA PRO A 5 -27.24 -3.93 -11.93
C PRO A 5 -27.10 -4.11 -13.45
N ALA A 6 -27.84 -5.03 -14.06
CA ALA A 6 -27.63 -5.43 -15.46
C ALA A 6 -27.56 -4.27 -16.47
N TRP A 7 -28.30 -3.19 -16.21
CA TRP A 7 -28.28 -1.96 -17.01
C TRP A 7 -26.94 -1.22 -16.99
N SER A 8 -26.13 -1.37 -15.93
CA SER A 8 -24.80 -0.75 -15.83
C SER A 8 -23.77 -1.39 -16.77
N ARG A 9 -23.86 -2.70 -17.02
CA ARG A 9 -23.03 -3.41 -18.01
C ARG A 9 -23.35 -2.93 -19.43
N PHE A 10 -24.60 -2.60 -19.71
CA PHE A 10 -25.03 -2.04 -20.99
C PHE A 10 -24.42 -0.64 -21.22
N LEU A 11 -24.39 0.22 -20.20
CA LEU A 11 -23.73 1.54 -20.28
C LEU A 11 -22.20 1.44 -20.38
N GLN A 12 -21.56 0.47 -19.71
CA GLN A 12 -20.12 0.20 -19.86
C GLN A 12 -19.72 -0.20 -21.29
N LYS A 13 -20.57 -0.97 -21.99
CA LYS A 13 -20.34 -1.33 -23.39
C LYS A 13 -20.42 -0.14 -24.35
N LYS A 14 -21.29 0.85 -24.09
CA LYS A 14 -21.50 2.01 -25.00
C LYS A 14 -20.66 3.25 -24.66
N LEU A 15 -20.36 3.51 -23.38
CA LEU A 15 -19.65 4.71 -22.91
C LEU A 15 -18.19 4.43 -22.50
N GLY A 16 -17.70 3.21 -22.75
CA GLY A 16 -16.33 2.78 -22.45
C GLY A 16 -16.05 2.57 -20.95
N ARG A 17 -14.79 2.28 -20.61
CA ARG A 17 -14.32 1.93 -19.24
C ARG A 17 -14.58 3.00 -18.16
N ARG A 18 -15.09 4.18 -18.53
CA ARG A 18 -15.41 5.30 -17.62
C ARG A 18 -16.91 5.45 -17.35
N ALA A 19 -17.77 4.70 -18.04
CA ALA A 19 -19.22 4.74 -17.89
C ALA A 19 -19.71 4.46 -16.47
N TRP A 20 -18.95 3.69 -15.69
CA TRP A 20 -19.29 3.38 -14.30
C TRP A 20 -19.43 4.64 -13.43
N ARG A 21 -18.76 5.75 -13.81
CA ARG A 21 -18.89 7.07 -13.18
C ARG A 21 -20.28 7.68 -13.34
N LEU A 22 -20.98 7.35 -14.43
CA LEU A 22 -22.31 7.86 -14.77
C LEU A 22 -23.43 6.96 -14.22
N THR A 23 -23.17 5.67 -14.01
CA THR A 23 -24.15 4.70 -13.48
C THR A 23 -24.25 4.66 -11.96
N GLN A 24 -23.35 5.36 -11.27
CA GLN A 24 -23.42 5.52 -9.83
C GLN A 24 -24.31 6.70 -9.44
N THR A 25 -25.47 6.97 -10.04
CA THR A 25 -26.28 8.15 -9.65
C THR A 25 -26.78 8.14 -8.19
N ARG A 26 -26.75 6.99 -7.48
CA ARG A 26 -26.90 6.89 -6.01
C ARG A 26 -25.59 7.03 -5.21
N PHE A 27 -24.45 6.93 -5.89
CA PHE A 27 -23.08 6.83 -5.34
C PHE A 27 -22.08 7.75 -6.09
N GLY A 28 -22.59 8.78 -6.78
CA GLY A 28 -21.93 9.50 -7.84
C GLY A 28 -21.46 10.82 -7.31
N GLY A 29 -20.16 10.97 -7.14
CA GLY A 29 -19.54 12.12 -6.49
C GLY A 29 -18.35 11.74 -5.62
N ARG A 30 -18.21 10.46 -5.25
CA ARG A 30 -17.04 9.98 -4.52
C ARG A 30 -15.93 9.50 -5.47
N PRO A 31 -14.65 9.80 -5.19
CA PRO A 31 -13.62 9.58 -6.19
C PRO A 31 -13.28 8.07 -6.25
N GLY A 32 -13.00 7.56 -7.45
CA GLY A 32 -13.01 6.11 -7.74
C GLY A 32 -12.10 5.24 -6.89
N TRP A 33 -11.08 5.82 -6.29
CA TRP A 33 -10.17 5.18 -5.36
C TRP A 33 -10.88 4.60 -4.12
N ILE A 34 -11.96 5.20 -3.62
CA ILE A 34 -12.73 4.65 -2.48
C ILE A 34 -13.32 3.29 -2.83
N VAL A 35 -13.85 3.16 -4.04
CA VAL A 35 -14.43 1.90 -4.51
C VAL A 35 -13.35 0.83 -4.64
N GLN A 36 -12.15 1.19 -5.14
CA GLN A 36 -11.02 0.27 -5.25
C GLN A 36 -10.63 -0.32 -3.88
N GLN A 37 -10.58 0.51 -2.85
CA GLN A 37 -10.29 0.07 -1.49
C GLN A 37 -11.35 -0.88 -0.91
N ILE A 38 -12.64 -0.57 -1.13
CA ILE A 38 -13.75 -1.46 -0.73
C ILE A 38 -13.66 -2.81 -1.46
N VAL A 39 -13.29 -2.79 -2.75
CA VAL A 39 -13.08 -4.02 -3.52
C VAL A 39 -11.95 -4.86 -2.94
N LYS A 40 -10.81 -4.26 -2.57
CA LYS A 40 -9.71 -4.99 -1.90
C LYS A 40 -10.18 -5.66 -0.61
N LEU A 41 -10.95 -4.96 0.22
CA LEU A 41 -11.52 -5.54 1.47
C LEU A 41 -12.58 -6.62 1.22
N SER A 42 -13.03 -6.80 -0.02
CA SER A 42 -13.88 -7.93 -0.43
C SER A 42 -13.08 -9.18 -0.81
N ALA A 43 -11.75 -9.17 -0.69
CA ALA A 43 -10.88 -10.33 -0.97
C ALA A 43 -11.32 -11.64 -0.28
N PRO A 44 -11.88 -11.64 0.95
CA PRO A 44 -12.35 -12.89 1.58
C PRO A 44 -13.51 -13.59 0.85
N GLU A 45 -14.15 -12.94 -0.11
CA GLU A 45 -15.16 -13.55 -0.99
C GLU A 45 -14.54 -14.33 -2.16
N LEU A 46 -13.25 -14.09 -2.44
CA LEU A 46 -12.50 -14.73 -3.52
C LEU A 46 -11.54 -15.79 -2.99
N PHE A 47 -10.99 -15.57 -1.79
CA PHE A 47 -9.99 -16.42 -1.18
C PHE A 47 -10.49 -16.95 0.16
N ALA A 48 -10.55 -18.28 0.30
CA ALA A 48 -11.04 -18.93 1.50
C ALA A 48 -10.07 -18.77 2.68
N GLU A 49 -8.79 -19.10 2.45
CA GLU A 49 -7.73 -19.19 3.47
C GLU A 49 -6.37 -18.71 2.93
N GLY A 50 -5.39 -18.57 3.84
CA GLY A 50 -4.01 -18.23 3.51
C GLY A 50 -3.69 -16.73 3.51
N PRO A 51 -2.39 -16.40 3.49
CA PRO A 51 -1.93 -15.04 3.21
C PRO A 51 -2.22 -14.68 1.75
N VAL A 52 -2.78 -13.50 1.53
CA VAL A 52 -3.01 -12.93 0.20
C VAL A 52 -2.10 -11.72 0.04
N CYS A 53 -1.30 -11.74 -1.01
CA CYS A 53 -0.45 -10.62 -1.40
C CYS A 53 -1.28 -9.62 -2.22
N ILE A 54 -1.52 -8.43 -1.66
CA ILE A 54 -2.21 -7.34 -2.33
C ILE A 54 -1.17 -6.45 -3.01
N VAL A 55 -1.28 -6.36 -4.33
CA VAL A 55 -0.38 -5.61 -5.21
C VAL A 55 -1.18 -4.53 -5.93
N ASP A 56 -0.67 -3.30 -5.87
CA ASP A 56 -1.28 -2.16 -6.55
C ASP A 56 -0.78 -2.02 -7.99
N SER A 57 -1.55 -1.31 -8.82
CA SER A 57 -1.22 -1.16 -10.24
C SER A 57 -0.02 -0.26 -10.52
N ASP A 58 0.42 0.51 -9.53
CA ASP A 58 1.54 1.44 -9.59
C ASP A 58 2.81 0.88 -8.91
N LEU A 59 2.86 -0.45 -8.76
CA LEU A 59 3.96 -1.19 -8.16
C LEU A 59 4.75 -1.95 -9.23
N LEU A 60 6.07 -1.86 -9.16
CA LEU A 60 7.03 -2.60 -9.99
C LEU A 60 7.88 -3.52 -9.11
N PHE A 61 8.05 -4.79 -9.48
CA PHE A 61 9.04 -5.68 -8.87
C PHE A 61 10.42 -5.42 -9.50
N ILE A 62 11.43 -5.24 -8.67
CA ILE A 62 12.77 -4.77 -9.09
C ILE A 62 13.88 -5.82 -8.91
N ARG A 63 13.51 -7.01 -8.41
CA ARG A 63 14.38 -8.19 -8.34
C ARG A 63 13.54 -9.47 -8.29
N GLU A 64 14.18 -10.60 -8.54
CA GLU A 64 13.62 -11.90 -8.24
C GLU A 64 13.37 -12.06 -6.73
N PHE A 65 12.32 -12.78 -6.37
CA PHE A 65 11.91 -13.00 -5.00
C PHE A 65 11.14 -14.32 -4.87
N ASP A 66 11.09 -14.83 -3.65
CA ASP A 66 10.29 -16.00 -3.31
C ASP A 66 9.40 -15.74 -2.08
N VAL A 67 8.70 -16.78 -1.62
CA VAL A 67 7.76 -16.66 -0.50
C VAL A 67 8.46 -16.27 0.81
N SER A 68 9.72 -16.64 1.00
CA SER A 68 10.51 -16.32 2.20
C SER A 68 10.85 -14.83 2.32
N ASP A 69 10.86 -14.09 1.21
CA ASP A 69 10.97 -12.63 1.23
C ASP A 69 9.71 -11.98 1.85
N LEU A 70 8.54 -12.59 1.64
CA LEU A 70 7.26 -12.05 2.08
C LEU A 70 6.84 -12.55 3.47
N LEU A 71 7.09 -13.83 3.76
CA LEU A 71 6.59 -14.52 4.95
C LEU A 71 7.74 -15.05 5.81
N PRO A 72 7.66 -14.93 7.14
CA PRO A 72 8.60 -15.59 8.04
C PRO A 72 8.60 -17.11 7.85
N ALA A 73 9.78 -17.74 7.90
CA ALA A 73 9.92 -19.19 7.82
C ALA A 73 9.22 -19.94 8.96
N SER A 74 8.98 -19.27 10.10
CA SER A 74 8.24 -19.81 11.24
C SER A 74 6.75 -20.05 10.95
N GLY A 75 6.21 -19.55 9.83
CA GLY A 75 4.77 -19.52 9.56
C GLY A 75 4.02 -18.47 10.38
N THR A 76 4.74 -17.66 11.16
CA THR A 76 4.19 -16.54 11.91
C THR A 76 3.57 -15.52 10.96
N ARG A 77 2.42 -14.98 11.34
CA ARG A 77 1.75 -13.96 10.52
C ARG A 77 2.45 -12.62 10.71
N VAL A 78 2.53 -11.84 9.63
CA VAL A 78 3.30 -10.59 9.62
C VAL A 78 2.39 -9.39 9.32
N LEU A 79 2.66 -8.27 9.98
CA LEU A 79 2.13 -6.95 9.65
C LEU A 79 3.30 -5.99 9.45
N MET A 80 3.29 -5.28 8.33
CA MET A 80 4.25 -4.22 8.06
C MET A 80 3.90 -2.99 8.90
N ARG A 81 4.85 -2.49 9.70
CA ARG A 81 4.70 -1.25 10.48
C ARG A 81 5.90 -0.36 10.17
N LEU A 82 5.64 0.76 9.53
CA LEU A 82 6.66 1.75 9.19
C LEU A 82 6.70 2.85 10.23
N GLU A 83 7.91 3.23 10.62
CA GLU A 83 8.19 4.25 11.62
C GLU A 83 9.05 5.35 10.95
N PRO A 84 8.46 6.17 10.07
CA PRO A 84 9.18 7.26 9.45
C PRO A 84 9.62 8.30 10.49
N GLN A 85 10.74 8.98 10.24
CA GLN A 85 11.17 10.10 11.10
C GLN A 85 10.16 11.24 11.16
N LYS A 86 9.42 11.45 10.06
CA LYS A 86 8.37 12.45 9.97
C LYS A 86 7.30 11.95 9.01
N GLU A 87 6.06 11.95 9.49
CA GLU A 87 4.94 11.56 8.67
C GLU A 87 4.37 12.74 7.87
N SER A 88 3.84 12.46 6.68
CA SER A 88 3.12 13.47 5.91
C SER A 88 1.77 13.78 6.55
N ALA A 89 1.32 15.04 6.46
CA ALA A 89 -0.02 15.42 6.95
C ALA A 89 -1.14 14.57 6.32
N LYS A 90 -0.94 14.13 5.07
CA LYS A 90 -1.88 13.24 4.36
C LYS A 90 -1.95 11.86 5.02
N HIS A 91 -0.82 11.23 5.34
CA HIS A 91 -0.78 9.94 6.02
C HIS A 91 -1.31 10.04 7.45
N GLN A 92 -0.96 11.09 8.20
CA GLN A 92 -1.53 11.35 9.53
C GLN A 92 -3.06 11.47 9.46
N ASN A 93 -3.60 12.15 8.44
CA ASN A 93 -5.05 12.23 8.23
C ASN A 93 -5.69 10.86 7.96
N TYR A 94 -5.03 10.00 7.16
CA TYR A 94 -5.52 8.64 6.94
C TYR A 94 -5.45 7.77 8.21
N MET A 95 -4.39 7.90 9.01
CA MET A 95 -4.27 7.24 10.31
C MET A 95 -5.40 7.66 11.24
N ARG A 96 -5.59 8.98 11.41
CA ARG A 96 -6.69 9.53 12.22
C ARG A 96 -8.05 9.03 11.76
N LYS A 97 -8.29 9.02 10.46
CA LYS A 97 -9.55 8.51 9.88
C LYS A 97 -9.76 7.01 10.12
N SER A 98 -8.70 6.20 10.06
CA SER A 98 -8.76 4.77 10.37
C SER A 98 -9.14 4.54 11.83
N ARG A 99 -8.59 5.34 12.75
CA ARG A 99 -8.94 5.32 14.18
C ARG A 99 -10.38 5.77 14.41
N GLU A 100 -10.83 6.84 13.75
CA GLU A 100 -12.22 7.30 13.81
C GLU A 100 -13.21 6.22 13.36
N LEU A 101 -12.93 5.54 12.23
CA LEU A 101 -13.74 4.43 11.73
C LEU A 101 -13.79 3.27 12.72
N LEU A 102 -12.69 3.01 13.42
CA LEU A 102 -12.62 2.02 14.48
C LEU A 102 -13.09 2.56 15.84
N LYS A 103 -13.62 3.79 15.94
CA LYS A 103 -14.05 4.42 17.20
C LYS A 103 -12.97 4.36 18.30
N LEU A 104 -11.71 4.60 17.92
CA LEU A 104 -10.57 4.68 18.83
C LEU A 104 -10.27 6.14 19.19
N ALA A 105 -9.66 6.36 20.34
CA ALA A 105 -9.12 7.67 20.72
C ALA A 105 -8.07 8.14 19.69
N PRO A 106 -7.89 9.44 19.44
CA PRO A 106 -6.78 9.93 18.61
C PRO A 106 -5.41 9.48 19.15
N ASN A 107 -4.43 9.31 18.26
CA ASN A 107 -3.03 9.02 18.59
C ASN A 107 -2.12 9.96 17.78
N GLY A 108 -1.04 10.44 18.39
CA GLY A 108 -0.05 11.33 17.80
C GLY A 108 1.26 10.64 17.38
N GLU A 109 1.33 9.32 17.43
CA GLU A 109 2.52 8.59 16.98
C GLU A 109 2.71 8.65 15.45
N ASP A 110 3.95 8.85 15.03
CA ASP A 110 4.38 8.86 13.63
C ASP A 110 4.72 7.44 13.14
N HIS A 111 3.73 6.54 13.16
CA HIS A 111 3.82 5.23 12.51
C HIS A 111 2.65 5.01 11.56
N HIS A 112 2.84 4.14 10.58
CA HIS A 112 1.79 3.79 9.63
C HIS A 112 1.95 2.37 9.09
N PHE A 113 0.89 1.87 8.45
CA PHE A 113 0.81 0.51 7.90
C PHE A 113 0.68 0.50 6.37
N MET A 114 0.93 1.63 5.71
CA MET A 114 0.98 1.68 4.24
C MET A 114 2.29 1.06 3.78
N ALA A 115 2.24 -0.23 3.45
CA ALA A 115 3.37 -0.95 2.93
C ALA A 115 2.96 -1.80 1.74
N TYR A 116 3.89 -1.91 0.80
CA TYR A 116 3.69 -2.62 -0.44
C TYR A 116 4.85 -3.62 -0.68
N PRO A 117 4.57 -4.78 -1.28
CA PRO A 117 3.25 -5.38 -1.34
C PRO A 117 2.71 -5.65 0.08
N ALA A 118 1.38 -5.68 0.25
CA ALA A 118 0.79 -5.94 1.56
C ALA A 118 0.35 -7.40 1.70
N ILE A 119 0.59 -7.99 2.86
CA ILE A 119 0.14 -9.36 3.17
C ILE A 119 -1.10 -9.29 4.05
N TRP A 120 -2.22 -9.75 3.52
CA TRP A 120 -3.50 -9.78 4.22
C TRP A 120 -3.94 -11.20 4.54
N TYR A 121 -4.55 -11.39 5.70
CA TYR A 121 -5.07 -12.68 6.13
C TYR A 121 -6.60 -12.62 6.08
N MET A 122 -7.20 -13.47 5.23
CA MET A 122 -8.62 -13.35 4.90
C MET A 122 -9.53 -13.44 6.12
N ASN A 123 -9.21 -14.29 7.10
CA ASN A 123 -9.97 -14.37 8.34
C ASN A 123 -9.92 -13.07 9.18
N TRP A 124 -8.83 -12.31 9.13
CA TRP A 124 -8.73 -11.03 9.83
C TRP A 124 -9.41 -9.91 9.06
N VAL A 125 -9.39 -9.95 7.72
CA VAL A 125 -10.19 -9.04 6.90
C VAL A 125 -11.69 -9.27 7.17
N ARG A 126 -12.14 -10.54 7.31
CA ARG A 126 -13.53 -10.85 7.73
C ARG A 126 -13.86 -10.21 9.08
N GLN A 127 -13.03 -10.44 10.09
CA GLN A 127 -13.27 -9.87 11.42
C GLN A 127 -13.21 -8.34 11.47
N LEU A 128 -12.36 -7.70 10.65
CA LEU A 128 -12.37 -6.24 10.49
C LEU A 128 -13.73 -5.76 9.96
N ARG A 129 -14.27 -6.43 8.95
CA ARG A 129 -15.59 -6.09 8.39
C ARG A 129 -16.67 -6.23 9.44
N ASP A 130 -16.70 -7.36 10.14
CA ASP A 130 -17.66 -7.63 11.22
C ASP A 130 -17.54 -6.58 12.33
N GLU A 131 -16.32 -6.16 12.66
CA GLU A 131 -16.07 -5.14 13.66
C GLU A 131 -16.59 -3.75 13.24
N LEU A 132 -16.44 -3.39 11.96
CA LEU A 132 -17.04 -2.16 11.43
C LEU A 132 -18.56 -2.22 11.51
N GLU A 133 -19.18 -3.35 11.15
CA GLU A 133 -20.63 -3.52 11.24
C GLU A 133 -21.12 -3.42 12.68
N ARG A 134 -20.45 -4.12 13.60
CA ARG A 134 -20.76 -4.10 15.02
C ARG A 134 -20.65 -2.71 15.62
N ARG A 135 -19.60 -1.95 15.28
CA ARG A 135 -19.39 -0.59 15.82
C ARG A 135 -20.37 0.41 15.26
N HIS A 136 -20.82 0.28 14.02
CA HIS A 136 -21.64 1.30 13.34
C HIS A 136 -23.11 0.93 13.14
N GLY A 137 -23.49 -0.34 13.33
CA GLY A 137 -24.85 -0.82 13.11
C GLY A 137 -25.30 -0.76 11.64
N LYS A 138 -24.35 -0.79 10.70
CA LYS A 138 -24.58 -0.69 9.25
C LYS A 138 -23.65 -1.65 8.50
N PRO A 139 -24.01 -2.09 7.29
CA PRO A 139 -23.11 -2.89 6.45
C PRO A 139 -21.75 -2.20 6.27
N TRP A 140 -20.66 -2.95 6.38
CA TRP A 140 -19.32 -2.36 6.45
C TRP A 140 -18.97 -1.52 5.20
N GLN A 141 -19.47 -1.92 4.03
CA GLN A 141 -19.25 -1.17 2.80
C GLN A 141 -19.93 0.19 2.85
N GLN A 142 -21.11 0.28 3.47
CA GLN A 142 -21.80 1.55 3.66
C GLN A 142 -21.02 2.45 4.62
N VAL A 143 -20.48 1.89 5.72
CA VAL A 143 -19.62 2.63 6.65
C VAL A 143 -18.42 3.25 5.93
N LEU A 144 -17.69 2.44 5.16
CA LEU A 144 -16.51 2.88 4.42
C LEU A 144 -16.85 3.84 3.29
N TYR A 145 -17.94 3.58 2.57
CA TYR A 145 -18.42 4.48 1.53
C TYR A 145 -18.75 5.84 2.14
N ASP A 146 -19.56 5.88 3.21
CA ASP A 146 -20.01 7.09 3.92
C ASP A 146 -18.88 7.91 4.53
N SER A 147 -17.75 7.27 4.87
CA SER A 147 -16.56 7.95 5.37
C SER A 147 -15.97 8.98 4.39
N GLY A 148 -16.15 8.77 3.07
CA GLY A 148 -15.66 9.64 2.01
C GLY A 148 -14.14 9.72 1.84
N PHE A 149 -13.36 9.15 2.76
CA PHE A 149 -11.89 9.14 2.74
C PHE A 149 -11.44 8.08 3.74
N PHE A 150 -10.56 7.14 3.35
CA PHE A 150 -9.85 6.21 4.24
C PHE A 150 -8.71 5.53 3.47
N SER A 151 -7.81 4.83 4.17
CA SER A 151 -6.88 3.89 3.56
C SER A 151 -7.18 2.49 4.10
N GLU A 152 -7.38 1.53 3.22
CA GLU A 152 -7.57 0.11 3.50
C GLU A 152 -6.36 -0.50 4.21
N TYR A 153 -5.14 -0.10 3.82
CA TYR A 153 -3.90 -0.56 4.44
C TYR A 153 -3.80 -0.08 5.89
N LEU A 154 -4.08 1.20 6.13
CA LEU A 154 -4.07 1.75 7.48
C LEU A 154 -5.19 1.22 8.35
N LEU A 155 -6.40 1.12 7.79
CA LEU A 155 -7.55 0.58 8.52
C LEU A 155 -7.29 -0.87 8.96
N TYR A 156 -6.76 -1.69 8.06
CA TYR A 156 -6.38 -3.06 8.37
C TYR A 156 -5.26 -3.13 9.40
N GLY A 157 -4.20 -2.33 9.23
CA GLY A 157 -3.08 -2.29 10.16
C GLY A 157 -3.46 -1.84 11.57
N VAL A 158 -4.19 -0.72 11.70
CA VAL A 158 -4.69 -0.21 12.99
C VAL A 158 -5.60 -1.24 13.66
N TYR A 159 -6.48 -1.91 12.89
CA TYR A 159 -7.34 -2.94 13.44
C TYR A 159 -6.52 -4.10 14.03
N LEU A 160 -5.51 -4.59 13.33
CA LEU A 160 -4.65 -5.66 13.85
C LEU A 160 -3.83 -5.24 15.06
N ASP A 161 -3.26 -4.05 15.02
CA ASP A 161 -2.35 -3.55 16.05
C ASP A 161 -3.05 -3.14 17.35
N GLU A 162 -4.24 -2.56 17.24
CA GLU A 162 -4.90 -1.92 18.39
C GLU A 162 -6.21 -2.59 18.81
N VAL A 163 -6.90 -3.28 17.91
CA VAL A 163 -8.21 -3.87 18.19
C VAL A 163 -8.12 -5.38 18.34
N LEU A 164 -7.64 -6.09 17.32
CA LEU A 164 -7.61 -7.55 17.32
C LEU A 164 -6.44 -8.10 18.13
N ARG A 165 -5.26 -7.48 18.04
CA ARG A 165 -4.01 -7.88 18.73
C ARG A 165 -3.77 -9.39 18.75
N PRO A 166 -3.65 -10.04 17.58
CA PRO A 166 -3.40 -11.47 17.55
C PRO A 166 -2.07 -11.80 18.26
N PRO A 167 -2.04 -12.77 19.19
CA PRO A 167 -0.83 -13.04 20.01
C PRO A 167 0.42 -13.41 19.20
N SER A 168 0.23 -13.98 18.02
CA SER A 168 1.30 -14.45 17.13
C SER A 168 1.55 -13.50 15.94
N LEU A 169 1.14 -12.24 16.04
CA LEU A 169 1.43 -11.26 14.99
C LEU A 169 2.84 -10.69 15.17
N GLU A 170 3.69 -10.88 14.16
CA GLU A 170 5.00 -10.23 14.09
C GLU A 170 4.89 -8.89 13.35
N GLN A 171 5.51 -7.84 13.91
CA GLN A 171 5.64 -6.56 13.22
C GLN A 171 6.96 -6.48 12.48
N ARG A 172 6.89 -6.37 11.15
CA ARG A 172 8.06 -6.16 10.30
C ARG A 172 8.23 -4.66 10.05
N LYS A 173 9.39 -4.14 10.49
CA LYS A 173 9.74 -2.71 10.38
C LYS A 173 10.52 -2.34 9.13
N THR A 174 11.17 -3.32 8.50
CA THR A 174 11.93 -3.10 7.26
C THR A 174 10.97 -3.10 6.08
N PRO A 175 10.84 -1.99 5.32
CA PRO A 175 9.94 -1.92 4.18
C PRO A 175 10.36 -2.87 3.06
N LEU A 176 9.37 -3.45 2.38
CA LEU A 176 9.56 -4.25 1.16
C LEU A 176 9.48 -3.40 -0.12
N HIS A 177 9.33 -2.09 0.02
CA HIS A 177 9.24 -1.17 -1.11
C HIS A 177 10.10 0.08 -0.91
N VAL A 178 10.46 0.69 -2.03
CA VAL A 178 10.86 2.09 -2.12
C VAL A 178 9.66 2.89 -2.62
N GLY A 179 9.26 3.92 -1.88
CA GLY A 179 8.14 4.79 -2.26
C GLY A 179 8.62 6.03 -3.02
N VAL A 180 8.11 6.23 -4.23
CA VAL A 180 8.33 7.42 -5.05
C VAL A 180 7.01 8.19 -5.17
N TRP A 181 6.93 9.29 -4.42
CA TRP A 181 5.66 10.01 -4.18
C TRP A 181 5.42 11.20 -5.10
N ASP A 182 6.48 11.72 -5.71
CA ASP A 182 6.45 12.88 -6.58
C ASP A 182 7.56 12.79 -7.65
N ARG A 183 7.53 13.74 -8.58
CA ARG A 183 8.49 13.78 -9.68
C ARG A 183 9.92 13.99 -9.20
N GLU A 184 10.11 14.80 -8.16
CA GLU A 184 11.44 15.06 -7.61
C GLU A 184 12.06 13.80 -6.99
N GLY A 185 11.26 13.02 -6.25
CA GLY A 185 11.63 11.73 -5.69
C GLY A 185 11.96 10.73 -6.79
N PHE A 186 11.22 10.74 -7.90
CA PHE A 186 11.52 9.89 -9.05
C PHE A 186 12.85 10.28 -9.69
N ASP A 187 13.05 11.56 -10.00
CA ASP A 187 14.29 12.04 -10.60
C ASP A 187 15.48 11.80 -9.67
N ARG A 188 15.31 11.92 -8.34
CA ARG A 188 16.31 11.60 -7.33
C ARG A 188 16.66 10.11 -7.32
N PHE A 189 15.66 9.23 -7.37
CA PHE A 189 15.89 7.79 -7.46
C PHE A 189 16.68 7.44 -8.74
N MET A 190 16.30 8.04 -9.87
CA MET A 190 16.91 7.76 -11.17
C MET A 190 18.36 8.24 -11.32
N ARG A 191 18.88 9.11 -10.44
CA ARG A 191 20.29 9.52 -10.47
C ARG A 191 21.24 8.36 -10.17
N SER A 192 20.86 7.47 -9.26
CA SER A 192 21.73 6.39 -8.78
C SER A 192 20.90 5.21 -8.26
N PRO A 193 20.05 4.58 -9.10
CA PRO A 193 19.09 3.56 -8.65
C PRO A 193 19.80 2.37 -7.99
N ARG A 194 20.88 1.86 -8.58
CA ARG A 194 21.68 0.75 -8.00
C ARG A 194 22.24 1.10 -6.62
N GLN A 195 22.86 2.28 -6.48
CA GLN A 195 23.41 2.73 -5.20
C GLN A 195 22.35 2.80 -4.09
N ILE A 196 21.13 3.22 -4.42
CA ILE A 196 20.01 3.25 -3.47
C ILE A 196 19.64 1.82 -3.07
N LEU A 197 19.52 0.90 -4.03
CA LEU A 197 19.17 -0.50 -3.75
C LEU A 197 20.26 -1.24 -2.97
N ASP A 198 21.53 -0.97 -3.28
CA ASP A 198 22.71 -1.56 -2.62
C ASP A 198 22.96 -0.96 -1.22
N SER A 199 22.34 0.19 -0.90
CA SER A 199 22.42 0.77 0.45
C SER A 199 21.63 -0.02 1.49
N TYR A 200 20.72 -0.90 1.06
CA TYR A 200 20.00 -1.78 1.95
C TYR A 200 20.92 -2.92 2.44
N PRO A 201 20.78 -3.35 3.71
CA PRO A 201 21.55 -4.49 4.21
C PRO A 201 21.36 -5.74 3.33
N ALA A 202 22.39 -6.58 3.25
CA ALA A 202 22.32 -7.84 2.51
C ALA A 202 21.08 -8.67 2.92
N GLY A 203 20.33 -9.14 1.92
CA GLY A 203 19.06 -9.86 2.13
C GLY A 203 17.87 -8.98 2.56
N LYS A 204 18.03 -7.65 2.62
CA LYS A 204 16.97 -6.69 2.95
C LYS A 204 16.70 -5.68 1.84
N ALA A 205 17.24 -5.92 0.64
CA ALA A 205 16.94 -5.10 -0.52
C ALA A 205 15.42 -5.12 -0.79
N PRO A 206 14.83 -3.95 -1.09
CA PRO A 206 13.40 -3.82 -1.33
C PRO A 206 12.99 -4.69 -2.51
N LEU A 207 11.80 -5.26 -2.43
CA LEU A 207 11.21 -6.09 -3.49
C LEU A 207 10.64 -5.23 -4.61
N THR A 208 10.12 -4.07 -4.24
CA THR A 208 9.26 -3.29 -5.11
C THR A 208 9.60 -1.81 -5.10
N LEU A 209 9.29 -1.15 -6.21
CA LEU A 209 9.23 0.30 -6.30
C LEU A 209 7.77 0.69 -6.53
N VAL A 210 7.27 1.61 -5.71
CA VAL A 210 5.93 2.17 -5.87
C VAL A 210 6.05 3.57 -6.44
N VAL A 211 5.52 3.77 -7.65
CA VAL A 211 5.64 5.03 -8.38
C VAL A 211 4.26 5.65 -8.52
N GLN A 212 3.96 6.65 -7.70
CA GLN A 212 2.62 7.24 -7.65
C GLN A 212 2.18 7.79 -9.02
N SER A 213 0.92 7.58 -9.37
CA SER A 213 0.33 8.09 -10.62
C SER A 213 0.35 9.62 -10.80
N ASN A 214 0.64 10.39 -9.73
CA ASN A 214 0.71 11.85 -9.77
C ASN A 214 2.03 12.40 -10.36
N ILE A 215 3.03 11.55 -10.67
CA ILE A 215 4.32 12.01 -11.22
C ILE A 215 4.26 12.46 -12.69
N GLY A 216 3.10 12.33 -13.34
CA GLY A 216 2.89 12.73 -14.73
C GLY A 216 3.50 11.78 -15.76
N MET A 217 3.90 10.57 -15.36
CA MET A 217 4.41 9.51 -16.25
C MET A 217 3.41 8.35 -16.31
N GLY A 218 3.26 7.76 -17.50
CA GLY A 218 2.45 6.56 -17.66
C GLY A 218 3.15 5.32 -17.07
N PRO A 219 2.41 4.30 -16.57
CA PRO A 219 2.98 3.09 -15.99
C PRO A 219 4.09 2.41 -16.80
N GLN A 220 3.85 2.25 -18.10
CA GLN A 220 4.84 1.66 -18.99
C GLN A 220 6.12 2.51 -19.08
N SER A 221 5.98 3.84 -19.15
CA SER A 221 7.11 4.75 -19.36
C SER A 221 8.08 4.75 -18.18
N TYR A 222 7.58 4.77 -16.94
CA TYR A 222 8.49 4.66 -15.80
C TYR A 222 9.04 3.23 -15.68
N ALA A 223 8.27 2.19 -16.00
CA ALA A 223 8.73 0.80 -15.95
C ALA A 223 9.92 0.58 -16.90
N ASP A 224 9.79 1.00 -18.16
CA ASP A 224 10.85 0.89 -19.18
C ASP A 224 12.11 1.66 -18.73
N THR A 225 11.91 2.84 -18.13
CA THR A 225 13.01 3.69 -17.64
C THR A 225 13.78 3.01 -16.50
N ILE A 226 13.06 2.40 -15.55
CA ILE A 226 13.67 1.69 -14.41
C ILE A 226 14.34 0.41 -14.89
N GLU A 227 13.69 -0.36 -15.75
CA GLU A 227 14.24 -1.59 -16.32
C GLU A 227 15.54 -1.29 -17.07
N ALA A 228 15.56 -0.27 -17.93
CA ALA A 228 16.78 0.15 -18.62
C ALA A 228 17.90 0.53 -17.62
N ALA A 229 17.59 1.27 -16.56
CA ALA A 229 18.58 1.67 -15.57
C ALA A 229 19.10 0.52 -14.69
N LEU A 230 18.29 -0.52 -14.47
CA LEU A 230 18.66 -1.70 -13.67
C LEU A 230 19.27 -2.84 -14.50
N LEU A 231 19.07 -2.88 -15.82
CA LEU A 231 19.64 -3.88 -16.72
C LEU A 231 20.90 -3.39 -17.45
N THR A 232 21.11 -2.09 -17.58
CA THR A 232 22.35 -1.58 -18.18
C THR A 232 23.51 -1.81 -17.20
N PRO A 233 24.59 -2.53 -17.58
CA PRO A 233 25.78 -2.63 -16.76
C PRO A 233 26.39 -1.23 -16.59
N PRO A 234 26.93 -0.88 -15.40
CA PRO A 234 27.56 0.41 -15.21
C PRO A 234 28.65 0.60 -16.26
N THR A 235 28.55 1.65 -17.07
CA THR A 235 29.67 2.11 -17.90
C THR A 235 30.79 2.53 -16.97
N ASP A 236 32.01 2.07 -17.26
CA ASP A 236 33.27 2.23 -16.50
C ASP A 236 33.72 3.69 -16.24
N THR A 237 32.84 4.67 -16.46
CA THR A 237 33.12 6.11 -16.37
C THR A 237 32.48 6.81 -15.17
N ASP A 238 31.65 6.14 -14.38
CA ASP A 238 31.11 6.72 -13.15
C ASP A 238 32.05 6.43 -11.96
N GLU A 239 33.13 7.19 -11.88
CA GLU A 239 33.90 7.33 -10.63
C GLU A 239 32.95 7.69 -9.47
N PRO A 240 33.16 7.13 -8.27
CA PRO A 240 32.32 7.43 -7.12
C PRO A 240 32.51 8.89 -6.69
N ARG A 241 31.58 9.76 -7.08
CA ARG A 241 31.40 11.05 -6.41
C ARG A 241 30.88 10.78 -5.00
N ASN A 242 31.81 10.65 -4.08
CA ASN A 242 31.58 10.57 -2.64
C ASN A 242 30.78 11.79 -2.15
N ALA A 243 29.46 11.62 -2.02
CA ALA A 243 28.63 12.34 -1.06
C ALA A 243 27.35 11.54 -0.82
N PRO A 244 27.05 11.10 0.42
CA PRO A 244 25.77 10.46 0.70
C PRO A 244 24.64 11.48 0.51
N PRO A 245 23.54 11.17 -0.19
CA PRO A 245 22.35 11.99 -0.13
C PRO A 245 21.76 11.89 1.28
N SER A 246 21.91 12.95 2.07
CA SER A 246 21.15 13.12 3.32
C SER A 246 19.65 13.11 2.98
N GLY A 247 18.92 12.08 3.41
CA GLY A 247 17.47 12.05 3.18
C GLY A 247 16.79 10.69 3.28
N TYR A 248 17.51 9.58 3.39
CA TYR A 248 16.92 8.30 3.80
C TYR A 248 17.35 7.98 5.22
N ALA A 249 16.49 8.37 6.15
CA ALA A 249 16.69 8.07 7.56
C ALA A 249 16.35 6.61 7.87
N THR A 250 17.36 5.75 7.79
CA THR A 250 17.46 4.58 8.66
C THR A 250 18.45 4.93 9.76
N ALA A 251 17.96 5.44 10.88
CA ALA A 251 18.78 5.70 12.06
C ALA A 251 18.73 4.48 13.00
N THR A 252 19.71 3.59 12.90
CA THR A 252 20.04 2.63 13.96
C THR A 252 21.30 3.08 14.69
N LYS A 253 21.07 3.61 15.91
CA LYS A 253 21.82 3.60 17.18
C LYS A 253 23.36 3.58 17.22
N THR A 254 23.89 4.40 18.14
CA THR A 254 24.82 3.94 19.19
C THR A 254 24.74 4.79 20.45
N SER A 255 24.73 4.10 21.61
CA SER A 255 24.98 4.54 23.01
C SER A 255 23.93 5.40 23.70
#